data_AF-A0AA40F7D0-F1
#
_entry.id   AF-A0AA40F7D0-F1
#
_cell.length_a   1.000
_cell.length_b   1.000
_cell.length_c   1.000
_cell.angle_alpha   90.00
_cell.angle_beta   90.00
_cell.angle_gamma   90.00
#
_symmetry.space_group_name_H-M   'P 1'
#
loop_
_entity.id
_entity.type
_entity.pdbx_description
1 polymer ?
#
loop_
_entity_poly.entity_id
_entity_poly.type
_entity_poly.pdbx_seq_one_letter_code
_entity_poly.pdbx_strand_id
1 'polypeptide(L)'
;QTLLHIHTSLLPALAPQSLSARYYAFVTGGVLPIAAAADNIVTALDQNVQVHFPSNKHSAAPAVEDAALRMLGDLLHLGDGWEAKTFTTGATGANILGLAVGREAVVARRGGGGEGVSVAEQGVLGACLAAGVRRVQVLSSMGHSSLGKAAGVVGLGRGAVVEVGREGEPWRLDLERVGRELERGAEEGVVSVIVVGAGEVNTGGFATRGWEDMREVRRLADRWRAWVHVDGAFGLFARALPKTEEFGKLHEFAAGLELADSIAADAHKILNVPYDCGVFFCKDAALTTHVFKNPNAVYLNPGPGSGPVIHSPLNIGIENSRRFRALPVYAVLLSEGREGIAAMVARMATLARGIAQFVRDSDEYVWLPDETASLEDTFIIVLFKAKNEALNEVLVDRINDTGRIFVSGTKWNGEKAVRIAVSNWRVNVEEDLVVVKEVLTSV
;
A
#
# COMPACT_ATOMS: atom_id res chain seq x y z
N GLN A 1 40.03 -1.72 7.42
CA GLN A 1 40.01 -0.69 6.37
C GLN A 1 38.59 -0.49 5.83
N THR A 2 37.91 -1.51 5.32
CA THR A 2 36.52 -1.38 4.81
C THR A 2 35.52 -0.82 5.82
N LEU A 3 35.47 -1.36 7.03
CA LEU A 3 34.55 -0.84 8.08
C LEU A 3 34.84 0.62 8.44
N LEU A 4 36.11 1.03 8.42
CA LEU A 4 36.50 2.41 8.66
C LEU A 4 35.97 3.31 7.53
N HIS A 5 36.14 2.91 6.27
CA HIS A 5 35.61 3.66 5.13
C HIS A 5 34.08 3.79 5.16
N ILE A 6 33.37 2.69 5.46
CA ILE A 6 31.91 2.73 5.66
C ILE A 6 31.57 3.77 6.72
N HIS A 7 32.24 3.72 7.88
CA HIS A 7 31.92 4.58 9.01
C HIS A 7 32.27 6.05 8.79
N THR A 8 33.41 6.35 8.17
CA THR A 8 33.91 7.74 8.05
C THR A 8 33.55 8.43 6.75
N SER A 9 33.30 7.68 5.68
CA SER A 9 33.06 8.24 4.35
C SER A 9 31.62 8.05 3.88
N LEU A 10 31.03 6.88 4.12
CA LEU A 10 29.70 6.56 3.59
C LEU A 10 28.59 6.97 4.56
N LEU A 11 28.64 6.54 5.82
CA LEU A 11 27.57 6.82 6.79
C LEU A 11 27.22 8.32 6.93
N PRO A 12 28.21 9.26 6.99
CA PRO A 12 27.90 10.69 7.07
C PRO A 12 27.19 11.26 5.84
N ALA A 13 27.30 10.60 4.69
CA ALA A 13 26.69 11.03 3.43
C ALA A 13 25.31 10.42 3.17
N LEU A 14 24.87 9.46 4.01
CA LEU A 14 23.56 8.82 3.87
C LEU A 14 22.49 9.59 4.63
N ALA A 15 21.28 9.65 4.06
CA ALA A 15 20.14 10.24 4.73
C ALA A 15 19.74 9.42 5.97
N PRO A 16 19.62 10.03 7.15
CA PRO A 16 19.22 9.32 8.38
C PRO A 16 17.69 9.20 8.49
N GLN A 17 17.00 8.82 7.40
CA GLN A 17 15.53 8.88 7.32
C GLN A 17 14.81 8.12 8.44
N SER A 18 15.39 7.01 8.91
CA SER A 18 14.81 6.19 9.98
C SER A 18 15.12 6.70 11.40
N LEU A 19 16.09 7.62 11.53
CA LEU A 19 16.61 8.08 12.81
C LEU A 19 16.01 9.43 13.25
N SER A 20 15.34 10.14 12.34
CA SER A 20 14.71 11.44 12.61
C SER A 20 13.19 11.36 12.51
N ALA A 21 12.49 11.91 13.51
CA ALA A 21 11.04 12.12 13.46
C ALA A 21 10.62 13.17 12.41
N ARG A 22 11.59 13.95 11.92
CA ARG A 22 11.40 15.15 11.08
C ARG A 22 11.76 14.94 9.61
N TYR A 23 11.91 13.69 9.22
CA TYR A 23 11.97 13.30 7.82
C TYR A 23 10.54 13.12 7.30
N TYR A 24 10.05 14.10 6.54
CA TYR A 24 8.69 14.17 6.01
C TYR A 24 8.62 14.01 4.48
N ALA A 25 9.73 13.65 3.82
CA ALA A 25 9.76 13.36 2.41
C ALA A 25 9.28 11.93 2.12
N PHE A 26 8.52 11.75 1.03
CA PHE A 26 7.91 10.46 0.68
C PHE A 26 7.05 9.87 1.80
N VAL A 27 6.40 8.74 1.57
CA VAL A 27 5.85 7.96 2.69
C VAL A 27 6.90 6.96 3.10
N THR A 28 7.79 7.38 4.02
CA THR A 28 8.92 6.60 4.48
C THR A 28 8.84 6.43 6.00
N GLY A 29 8.66 5.19 6.43
CA GLY A 29 8.64 4.86 7.85
C GLY A 29 10.02 5.01 8.50
N GLY A 30 9.99 5.24 9.81
CA GLY A 30 11.13 4.99 10.68
C GLY A 30 11.35 3.49 10.93
N VAL A 31 12.18 3.18 11.92
CA VAL A 31 12.39 1.80 12.38
C VAL A 31 12.25 1.73 13.89
N LEU A 32 11.29 0.94 14.38
CA LEU A 32 11.13 0.66 15.80
C LEU A 32 12.35 -0.12 16.33
N PRO A 33 12.83 0.14 17.56
CA PRO A 33 13.99 -0.57 18.12
C PRO A 33 13.83 -2.10 18.12
N ILE A 34 12.63 -2.59 18.44
CA ILE A 34 12.33 -4.02 18.41
C ILE A 34 12.36 -4.60 16.99
N ALA A 35 11.92 -3.82 16.00
CA ALA A 35 11.98 -4.21 14.59
C ALA A 35 13.43 -4.28 14.08
N ALA A 36 14.28 -3.33 14.49
CA ALA A 36 15.70 -3.36 14.17
C ALA A 36 16.41 -4.56 14.81
N ALA A 37 16.11 -4.86 16.07
CA ALA A 37 16.66 -6.03 16.76
C ALA A 37 16.24 -7.33 16.06
N ALA A 38 14.96 -7.45 15.69
CA ALA A 38 14.43 -8.58 14.93
C ALA A 38 15.09 -8.71 13.55
N ASP A 39 15.30 -7.61 12.82
CA ASP A 39 15.90 -7.65 11.49
C ASP A 39 17.41 -7.98 11.52
N ASN A 40 18.11 -7.60 12.60
CA ASN A 40 19.46 -8.08 12.85
C ASN A 40 19.50 -9.61 13.01
N ILE A 41 18.49 -10.22 13.66
CA ILE A 41 18.36 -11.68 13.74
C ILE A 41 18.07 -12.28 12.35
N VAL A 42 17.22 -11.64 11.55
CA VAL A 42 16.97 -12.07 10.16
C VAL A 42 18.28 -12.13 9.38
N THR A 43 19.09 -11.07 9.43
CA THR A 43 20.39 -11.02 8.75
C THR A 43 21.39 -12.03 9.31
N ALA A 44 21.42 -12.23 10.63
CA ALA A 44 22.36 -13.16 11.26
C ALA A 44 22.04 -14.63 10.95
N LEU A 45 20.76 -14.99 10.82
CA LEU A 45 20.33 -16.36 10.53
C LEU A 45 20.20 -16.66 9.04
N ASP A 46 20.04 -15.62 8.19
CA ASP A 46 19.93 -15.69 6.73
C ASP A 46 19.01 -16.83 6.21
N GLN A 47 17.85 -16.98 6.84
CA GLN A 47 16.91 -18.04 6.50
C GLN A 47 16.16 -17.77 5.19
N ASN A 48 16.11 -18.77 4.31
CA ASN A 48 15.26 -18.76 3.13
C ASN A 48 13.83 -19.25 3.46
N VAL A 49 12.85 -18.34 3.42
CA VAL A 49 11.46 -18.61 3.85
C VAL A 49 10.56 -19.00 2.67
N GLN A 50 10.95 -20.03 1.94
CA GLN A 50 10.23 -20.46 0.74
C GLN A 50 9.07 -21.43 1.03
N VAL A 51 9.25 -22.38 1.95
CA VAL A 51 8.38 -23.58 2.07
C VAL A 51 7.92 -23.77 3.50
N HIS A 52 6.63 -24.05 3.67
CA HIS A 52 6.09 -24.56 4.93
C HIS A 52 6.05 -26.09 4.93
N PHE A 53 6.68 -26.70 5.94
CA PHE A 53 6.60 -28.14 6.19
C PHE A 53 5.62 -28.40 7.34
N PRO A 54 4.50 -29.15 7.14
CA PRO A 54 3.43 -29.29 8.13
C PRO A 54 3.85 -29.87 9.49
N SER A 55 4.97 -30.61 9.53
CA SER A 55 5.51 -31.14 10.78
C SER A 55 6.40 -30.15 11.55
N ASN A 56 6.59 -28.92 11.04
CA ASN A 56 7.49 -27.89 11.56
C ASN A 56 8.93 -28.38 11.83
N LYS A 57 9.34 -29.51 11.23
CA LYS A 57 10.65 -30.13 11.47
C LYS A 57 11.84 -29.37 10.83
N HIS A 58 11.59 -28.31 10.08
CA HIS A 58 12.63 -27.53 9.39
C HIS A 58 12.80 -26.12 9.99
N SER A 59 11.82 -25.24 9.82
CA SER A 59 11.84 -23.89 10.40
C SER A 59 10.42 -23.45 10.76
N ALA A 60 10.32 -22.67 11.84
CA ALA A 60 9.09 -21.99 12.23
C ALA A 60 8.81 -20.73 11.40
N ALA A 61 9.74 -20.29 10.53
CA ALA A 61 9.62 -19.01 9.83
C ALA A 61 8.32 -18.83 9.01
N PRO A 62 7.84 -19.82 8.23
CA PRO A 62 6.55 -19.70 7.55
C PRO A 62 5.35 -19.63 8.50
N ALA A 63 5.43 -20.28 9.67
CA ALA A 63 4.37 -20.21 10.68
C ALA A 63 4.36 -18.85 11.40
N VAL A 64 5.53 -18.28 11.66
CA VAL A 64 5.66 -16.90 12.17
C VAL A 64 5.13 -15.89 11.14
N GLU A 65 5.37 -16.13 9.85
CA GLU A 65 4.78 -15.31 8.78
C GLU A 65 3.25 -15.38 8.76
N ASP A 66 2.67 -16.58 8.81
CA ASP A 66 1.22 -16.74 8.88
C ASP A 66 0.64 -16.04 10.13
N ALA A 67 1.29 -16.19 11.29
CA ALA A 67 0.90 -15.53 12.53
C ALA A 67 0.97 -13.99 12.41
N ALA A 68 2.07 -13.44 11.88
CA ALA A 68 2.23 -12.00 11.69
C ALA A 68 1.16 -11.43 10.75
N LEU A 69 0.84 -12.13 9.66
CA LEU A 69 -0.18 -11.69 8.70
C LEU A 69 -1.60 -11.81 9.27
N ARG A 70 -1.89 -12.81 10.12
CA ARG A 70 -3.16 -12.89 10.87
C ARG A 70 -3.30 -11.74 11.85
N MET A 71 -2.28 -11.51 12.68
CA MET A 71 -2.24 -10.39 13.63
C MET A 71 -2.40 -9.04 12.92
N LEU A 72 -1.80 -8.89 11.73
CA LEU A 72 -1.97 -7.70 10.91
C LEU A 72 -3.39 -7.58 10.35
N GLY A 73 -3.99 -8.66 9.86
CA GLY A 73 -5.39 -8.69 9.45
C GLY A 73 -6.34 -8.30 10.59
N ASP A 74 -6.06 -8.79 11.80
CA ASP A 74 -6.81 -8.45 13.02
C ASP A 74 -6.64 -6.98 13.40
N LEU A 75 -5.40 -6.47 13.37
CA LEU A 75 -5.09 -5.05 13.63
C LEU A 75 -5.91 -4.15 12.70
N LEU A 76 -5.95 -4.50 11.42
CA LEU A 76 -6.63 -3.75 10.37
C LEU A 76 -8.13 -4.06 10.26
N HIS A 77 -8.67 -4.92 11.12
CA HIS A 77 -10.07 -5.32 11.10
C HIS A 77 -10.55 -5.83 9.73
N LEU A 78 -9.73 -6.62 9.03
CA LEU A 78 -10.09 -7.12 7.70
C LEU A 78 -11.10 -8.27 7.72
N GLY A 79 -11.35 -8.85 8.89
CA GLY A 79 -12.20 -10.02 9.06
C GLY A 79 -11.55 -11.30 8.54
N ASP A 80 -12.32 -12.38 8.55
CA ASP A 80 -11.90 -13.68 8.01
C ASP A 80 -12.00 -13.72 6.47
N GLY A 81 -11.46 -14.79 5.87
CA GLY A 81 -11.59 -15.06 4.43
C GLY A 81 -10.43 -14.60 3.56
N TRP A 82 -9.34 -14.08 4.15
CA TRP A 82 -8.07 -13.80 3.45
C TRP A 82 -7.19 -15.05 3.41
N GLU A 83 -7.55 -15.99 2.54
CA GLU A 83 -6.96 -17.33 2.51
C GLU A 83 -5.50 -17.31 2.05
N ALA A 84 -5.16 -16.52 1.02
CA ALA A 84 -3.79 -16.31 0.59
C ALA A 84 -3.24 -14.99 1.12
N LYS A 85 -2.11 -15.06 1.81
CA LYS A 85 -1.44 -13.89 2.38
C LYS A 85 0.07 -14.10 2.42
N THR A 86 0.83 -13.10 2.01
CA THR A 86 2.31 -13.17 1.99
C THR A 86 2.95 -11.80 2.08
N PHE A 87 4.20 -11.75 2.56
CA PHE A 87 5.03 -10.55 2.48
C PHE A 87 5.71 -10.45 1.11
N THR A 88 5.78 -9.23 0.59
CA THR A 88 6.43 -8.89 -0.69
C THR A 88 7.55 -7.87 -0.47
N THR A 89 8.27 -7.53 -1.54
CA THR A 89 9.31 -6.49 -1.55
C THR A 89 8.79 -5.05 -1.41
N GLY A 90 7.47 -4.89 -1.24
CA GLY A 90 6.78 -3.61 -1.11
C GLY A 90 5.45 -3.61 -1.85
N ALA A 91 4.66 -2.55 -1.72
CA ALA A 91 3.34 -2.45 -2.32
C ALA A 91 3.38 -2.55 -3.86
N THR A 92 4.50 -2.21 -4.50
CA THR A 92 4.68 -2.50 -5.94
C THR A 92 4.65 -4.01 -6.23
N GLY A 93 5.33 -4.82 -5.41
CA GLY A 93 5.28 -6.28 -5.50
C GLY A 93 3.87 -6.79 -5.24
N ALA A 94 3.22 -6.30 -4.18
CA ALA A 94 1.83 -6.65 -3.86
C ALA A 94 0.84 -6.26 -4.97
N ASN A 95 0.99 -5.09 -5.61
CA ASN A 95 0.17 -4.67 -6.75
C ASN A 95 0.43 -5.55 -7.99
N ILE A 96 1.66 -6.04 -8.21
CA ILE A 96 1.93 -7.04 -9.25
C ILE A 96 1.17 -8.33 -8.95
N LEU A 97 1.17 -8.80 -7.69
CA LEU A 97 0.39 -9.97 -7.29
C LEU A 97 -1.11 -9.73 -7.55
N GLY A 98 -1.64 -8.61 -7.08
CA GLY A 98 -3.06 -8.23 -7.22
C GLY A 98 -3.50 -8.15 -8.67
N LEU A 99 -2.70 -7.54 -9.55
CA LEU A 99 -3.02 -7.48 -10.98
C LEU A 99 -2.85 -8.81 -11.70
N ALA A 100 -1.86 -9.64 -11.32
CA ALA A 100 -1.67 -10.96 -11.92
C ALA A 100 -2.86 -11.89 -11.60
N VAL A 101 -3.28 -11.92 -10.34
CA VAL A 101 -4.47 -12.68 -9.87
C VAL A 101 -5.75 -12.10 -10.47
N GLY A 102 -5.90 -10.77 -10.45
CA GLY A 102 -7.08 -10.10 -11.02
C GLY A 102 -7.22 -10.38 -12.53
N ARG A 103 -6.12 -10.31 -13.29
CA ARG A 103 -6.09 -10.64 -14.72
C ARG A 103 -6.47 -12.10 -14.97
N GLU A 104 -5.94 -13.05 -14.20
CA GLU A 104 -6.31 -14.47 -14.30
C GLU A 104 -7.82 -14.64 -14.08
N ALA A 105 -8.34 -14.09 -12.98
CA ALA A 105 -9.76 -14.16 -12.63
C ALA A 105 -10.67 -13.63 -13.74
N VAL A 106 -10.43 -12.41 -14.22
CA VAL A 106 -11.38 -11.76 -15.14
C VAL A 106 -11.38 -12.39 -16.53
N VAL A 107 -10.22 -12.90 -16.98
CA VAL A 107 -10.12 -13.63 -18.25
C VAL A 107 -10.82 -15.00 -18.12
N ALA A 108 -10.58 -15.74 -17.04
CA ALA A 108 -11.23 -17.03 -16.79
C ALA A 108 -12.76 -16.89 -16.65
N ARG A 109 -13.24 -15.89 -15.90
CA ARG A 109 -14.68 -15.59 -15.73
C ARG A 109 -15.39 -15.27 -17.03
N ARG A 110 -14.70 -14.63 -18.00
CA ARG A 110 -15.24 -14.35 -19.33
C ARG A 110 -15.32 -15.62 -20.18
N GLY A 111 -14.30 -16.49 -20.10
CA GLY A 111 -14.24 -17.79 -20.76
C GLY A 111 -15.19 -18.87 -20.20
N GLY A 112 -16.13 -18.51 -19.31
CA GLY A 112 -17.09 -19.44 -18.73
C GLY A 112 -16.65 -20.08 -17.42
N GLY A 113 -15.49 -19.72 -16.86
CA GLY A 113 -15.00 -20.20 -15.56
C GLY A 113 -14.58 -21.67 -15.52
N GLY A 114 -14.53 -22.36 -16.67
CA GLY A 114 -14.16 -23.77 -16.78
C GLY A 114 -12.66 -24.02 -16.95
N GLU A 115 -12.26 -25.28 -16.76
CA GLU A 115 -10.92 -25.78 -17.05
C GLU A 115 -10.61 -25.58 -18.55
N GLY A 116 -9.70 -24.67 -18.89
CA GLY A 116 -9.27 -24.43 -20.27
C GLY A 116 -8.86 -23.01 -20.64
N VAL A 117 -9.21 -22.02 -19.81
CA VAL A 117 -8.74 -20.63 -19.96
C VAL A 117 -7.88 -20.27 -18.76
N SER A 118 -6.58 -20.07 -19.00
CA SER A 118 -5.62 -19.73 -17.95
C SER A 118 -4.51 -18.86 -18.50
N VAL A 119 -4.31 -17.68 -17.94
CA VAL A 119 -3.22 -16.78 -18.37
C VAL A 119 -1.88 -17.34 -17.89
N ALA A 120 -1.84 -17.95 -16.70
CA ALA A 120 -0.65 -18.60 -16.17
C ALA A 120 -0.15 -19.76 -17.06
N GLU A 121 -1.05 -20.51 -17.69
CA GLU A 121 -0.70 -21.68 -18.52
C GLU A 121 -0.54 -21.32 -20.01
N GLN A 122 -1.36 -20.40 -20.54
CA GLN A 122 -1.45 -20.13 -21.98
C GLN A 122 -0.79 -18.78 -22.38
N GLY A 123 -0.38 -17.97 -21.40
CA GLY A 123 0.00 -16.58 -21.61
C GLY A 123 -1.19 -15.67 -21.90
N VAL A 124 -0.95 -14.35 -21.85
CA VAL A 124 -2.01 -13.32 -21.97
C VAL A 124 -2.76 -13.45 -23.30
N LEU A 125 -2.03 -13.53 -24.42
CA LEU A 125 -2.63 -13.60 -25.75
C LEU A 125 -3.45 -14.88 -25.93
N GLY A 126 -2.88 -16.03 -25.57
CA GLY A 126 -3.54 -17.33 -25.75
C GLY A 126 -4.84 -17.43 -24.97
N ALA A 127 -4.80 -17.09 -23.67
CA ALA A 127 -5.99 -17.11 -22.81
C ALA A 127 -7.05 -16.08 -23.25
N CYS A 128 -6.63 -14.89 -23.67
CA CYS A 128 -7.57 -13.87 -24.15
C CYS A 128 -8.28 -14.30 -25.43
N LEU A 129 -7.55 -14.87 -26.40
CA LEU A 129 -8.15 -15.43 -27.63
C LEU A 129 -9.15 -16.54 -27.31
N ALA A 130 -8.78 -17.47 -26.43
CA ALA A 130 -9.66 -18.56 -25.99
C ALA A 130 -10.93 -18.07 -25.29
N ALA A 131 -10.83 -16.98 -24.51
CA ALA A 131 -11.95 -16.40 -23.77
C ALA A 131 -12.77 -15.37 -24.56
N GLY A 132 -12.38 -15.03 -25.80
CA GLY A 132 -12.99 -13.92 -26.55
C GLY A 132 -12.77 -12.55 -25.88
N VAL A 133 -11.65 -12.39 -25.16
CA VAL A 133 -11.21 -11.13 -24.55
C VAL A 133 -10.29 -10.40 -25.52
N ARG A 134 -10.61 -9.14 -25.83
CA ARG A 134 -9.78 -8.27 -26.66
C ARG A 134 -8.74 -7.50 -25.84
N ARG A 135 -9.08 -7.15 -24.60
CA ARG A 135 -8.22 -6.39 -23.69
C ARG A 135 -8.61 -6.63 -22.24
N VAL A 136 -7.62 -6.61 -21.34
CA VAL A 136 -7.84 -6.42 -19.90
C VAL A 136 -7.48 -4.98 -19.57
N GLN A 137 -8.40 -4.23 -18.96
CA GLN A 137 -8.16 -2.86 -18.51
C GLN A 137 -8.14 -2.77 -16.98
N VAL A 138 -7.46 -1.74 -16.48
CA VAL A 138 -7.32 -1.45 -15.04
C VAL A 138 -7.95 -0.09 -14.78
N LEU A 139 -9.12 -0.06 -14.14
CA LEU A 139 -9.82 1.18 -13.81
C LEU A 139 -9.29 1.69 -12.46
N SER A 140 -8.80 2.93 -12.40
CA SER A 140 -8.31 3.53 -11.15
C SER A 140 -8.47 5.06 -11.15
N SER A 141 -8.46 5.68 -9.97
CA SER A 141 -8.48 7.13 -9.78
C SER A 141 -7.16 7.62 -9.20
N MET A 142 -6.36 8.35 -9.98
CA MET A 142 -5.00 8.76 -9.59
C MET A 142 -4.15 7.63 -8.99
N GLY A 143 -4.19 6.45 -9.60
CA GLY A 143 -3.40 5.31 -9.14
C GLY A 143 -1.90 5.66 -9.07
N HIS A 144 -1.21 5.17 -8.04
CA HIS A 144 0.23 5.40 -7.91
C HIS A 144 0.98 4.91 -9.16
N SER A 145 2.10 5.56 -9.50
CA SER A 145 2.91 5.20 -10.67
C SER A 145 3.33 3.71 -10.71
N SER A 146 3.40 3.04 -9.55
CA SER A 146 3.64 1.60 -9.46
C SER A 146 2.52 0.77 -10.07
N LEU A 147 1.29 1.26 -10.14
CA LEU A 147 0.18 0.55 -10.77
C LEU A 147 0.41 0.40 -12.28
N GLY A 148 0.79 1.47 -12.96
CA GLY A 148 1.20 1.41 -14.36
C GLY A 148 2.41 0.51 -14.57
N LYS A 149 3.39 0.55 -13.64
CA LYS A 149 4.54 -0.38 -13.66
C LYS A 149 4.08 -1.83 -13.51
N ALA A 150 3.17 -2.13 -12.57
CA ALA A 150 2.63 -3.46 -12.33
C ALA A 150 1.85 -3.97 -13.57
N ALA A 151 1.03 -3.13 -14.18
CA ALA A 151 0.33 -3.44 -15.43
C ALA A 151 1.32 -3.76 -16.57
N GLY A 152 2.44 -3.03 -16.65
CA GLY A 152 3.52 -3.34 -17.58
C GLY A 152 4.18 -4.70 -17.30
N VAL A 153 4.52 -4.99 -16.04
CA VAL A 153 5.16 -6.25 -15.63
C VAL A 153 4.26 -7.45 -15.88
N VAL A 154 2.96 -7.35 -15.59
CA VAL A 154 2.00 -8.43 -15.83
C VAL A 154 1.53 -8.51 -17.30
N GLY A 155 2.20 -7.81 -18.22
CA GLY A 155 1.96 -7.93 -19.66
C GLY A 155 0.67 -7.28 -20.18
N LEU A 156 0.02 -6.42 -19.39
CA LEU A 156 -1.14 -5.62 -19.83
C LEU A 156 -0.71 -4.32 -20.53
N GLY A 157 0.47 -3.81 -20.17
CA GLY A 157 0.97 -2.53 -20.64
C GLY A 157 0.44 -1.34 -19.83
N ARG A 158 1.20 -0.25 -19.79
CA ARG A 158 0.83 0.97 -19.02
C ARG A 158 -0.47 1.61 -19.50
N GLY A 159 -0.72 1.56 -20.82
CA GLY A 159 -1.95 2.08 -21.41
C GLY A 159 -3.21 1.28 -21.11
N ALA A 160 -3.11 0.15 -20.39
CA ALA A 160 -4.27 -0.56 -19.86
C ALA A 160 -4.87 0.13 -18.63
N VAL A 161 -4.12 1.03 -17.97
CA VAL A 161 -4.64 1.82 -16.84
C VAL A 161 -5.50 2.95 -17.39
N VAL A 162 -6.78 2.93 -17.02
CA VAL A 162 -7.78 3.91 -17.43
C VAL A 162 -8.14 4.76 -16.21
N GLU A 163 -7.89 6.06 -16.33
CA GLU A 163 -8.22 7.06 -15.33
C GLU A 163 -9.74 7.26 -15.27
N VAL A 164 -10.32 7.08 -14.08
CA VAL A 164 -11.76 7.19 -13.82
C VAL A 164 -12.05 8.04 -12.57
N GLY A 165 -11.13 8.94 -12.23
CA GLY A 165 -11.29 9.91 -11.15
C GLY A 165 -12.40 10.93 -11.41
N ARG A 166 -12.98 11.43 -10.32
CA ARG A 166 -14.00 12.48 -10.32
C ARG A 166 -13.36 13.85 -10.59
N GLU A 167 -14.07 14.71 -11.30
CA GLU A 167 -13.68 16.11 -11.42
C GLU A 167 -13.66 16.82 -10.04
N GLY A 168 -12.66 17.67 -9.79
CA GLY A 168 -12.45 18.35 -8.50
C GLY A 168 -11.82 17.48 -7.41
N GLU A 169 -12.11 16.18 -7.38
CA GLU A 169 -11.53 15.19 -6.46
C GLU A 169 -10.93 14.00 -7.23
N PRO A 170 -9.89 14.21 -8.05
CA PRO A 170 -9.39 13.20 -8.98
C PRO A 170 -8.87 11.91 -8.33
N TRP A 171 -8.58 11.93 -7.03
CA TRP A 171 -8.23 10.72 -6.27
C TRP A 171 -9.43 9.83 -5.95
N ARG A 172 -10.67 10.36 -6.03
CA ARG A 172 -11.91 9.61 -5.82
C ARG A 172 -12.42 8.99 -7.12
N LEU A 173 -12.91 7.75 -7.05
CA LEU A 173 -13.54 7.11 -8.19
C LEU A 173 -14.84 7.81 -8.55
N ASP A 174 -15.03 8.13 -9.83
CA ASP A 174 -16.35 8.42 -10.40
C ASP A 174 -17.04 7.08 -10.71
N LEU A 175 -17.92 6.64 -9.80
CA LEU A 175 -18.58 5.34 -9.90
C LEU A 175 -19.52 5.23 -11.11
N GLU A 176 -20.09 6.34 -11.58
CA GLU A 176 -20.85 6.34 -12.83
C GLU A 176 -19.94 6.11 -14.03
N ARG A 177 -18.78 6.76 -14.06
CA ARG A 177 -17.77 6.54 -15.11
C ARG A 177 -17.23 5.11 -15.06
N VAL A 178 -16.97 4.56 -13.87
CA VAL A 178 -16.61 3.14 -13.70
C VAL A 178 -17.70 2.25 -14.31
N GLY A 179 -18.98 2.51 -14.01
CA GLY A 179 -20.11 1.78 -14.58
C GLY A 179 -20.16 1.83 -16.10
N ARG A 180 -20.01 3.02 -16.71
CA ARG A 180 -19.98 3.20 -18.18
C ARG A 180 -18.81 2.47 -18.84
N GLU A 181 -17.62 2.52 -18.22
CA GLU A 181 -16.43 1.83 -18.72
C GLU A 181 -16.57 0.30 -18.67
N LEU A 182 -17.22 -0.22 -17.63
CA LEU A 182 -17.52 -1.66 -17.50
C LEU A 182 -18.56 -2.11 -18.53
N GLU A 183 -19.63 -1.33 -18.73
CA GLU A 183 -20.70 -1.63 -19.69
C GLU A 183 -20.17 -1.64 -21.12
N ARG A 184 -19.49 -0.55 -21.54
CA ARG A 184 -18.83 -0.48 -22.85
C ARG A 184 -17.85 -1.64 -23.03
N GLY A 185 -17.07 -1.92 -21.99
CA GLY A 185 -16.10 -3.01 -22.02
C GLY A 185 -16.74 -4.37 -22.31
N ALA A 186 -17.88 -4.67 -21.69
CA ALA A 186 -18.58 -5.92 -21.92
C ALA A 186 -19.02 -6.11 -23.39
N GLU A 187 -19.47 -5.04 -24.05
CA GLU A 187 -19.85 -5.03 -25.47
C GLU A 187 -18.65 -5.21 -26.40
N GLU A 188 -17.51 -4.62 -26.04
CA GLU A 188 -16.27 -4.64 -26.82
C GLU A 188 -15.36 -5.83 -26.51
N GLY A 189 -15.74 -6.74 -25.61
CA GLY A 189 -14.90 -7.86 -25.18
C GLY A 189 -13.70 -7.42 -24.31
N VAL A 190 -13.84 -6.31 -23.58
CA VAL A 190 -12.87 -5.82 -22.60
C VAL A 190 -13.31 -6.21 -21.19
N VAL A 191 -12.41 -6.84 -20.42
CA VAL A 191 -12.64 -7.20 -19.01
C VAL A 191 -11.82 -6.30 -18.10
N SER A 192 -12.27 -6.11 -16.85
CA SER A 192 -11.73 -5.05 -15.99
C SER A 192 -11.26 -5.54 -14.63
N VAL A 193 -10.13 -4.98 -14.19
CA VAL A 193 -9.74 -4.91 -12.78
C VAL A 193 -10.01 -3.50 -12.28
N ILE A 194 -10.74 -3.34 -11.18
CA ILE A 194 -10.96 -2.06 -10.51
C ILE A 194 -9.93 -1.96 -9.39
N VAL A 195 -9.13 -0.89 -9.40
CA VAL A 195 -8.13 -0.61 -8.37
C VAL A 195 -8.57 0.58 -7.55
N VAL A 196 -8.92 0.30 -6.30
CA VAL A 196 -9.34 1.27 -5.29
C VAL A 196 -8.12 1.73 -4.51
N GLY A 197 -7.72 3.00 -4.67
CA GLY A 197 -6.63 3.58 -3.88
C GLY A 197 -7.07 3.95 -2.46
N ALA A 198 -6.31 3.55 -1.46
CA ALA A 198 -6.48 3.99 -0.07
C ALA A 198 -5.23 4.76 0.37
N GLY A 199 -5.25 6.08 0.16
CA GLY A 199 -4.10 6.96 0.35
C GLY A 199 -3.39 7.28 -0.95
N GLU A 200 -3.90 8.25 -1.71
CA GLU A 200 -3.19 8.82 -2.87
C GLU A 200 -1.95 9.61 -2.39
N VAL A 201 -0.84 9.50 -3.11
CA VAL A 201 0.48 9.94 -2.62
C VAL A 201 0.67 11.45 -2.48
N ASN A 202 -0.14 12.28 -3.12
CA ASN A 202 -0.07 13.74 -3.00
C ASN A 202 -1.04 14.26 -1.95
N THR A 203 -2.24 13.70 -1.88
CA THR A 203 -3.35 14.23 -1.06
C THR A 203 -3.61 13.41 0.20
N GLY A 204 -3.13 12.17 0.26
CA GLY A 204 -3.56 11.18 1.25
C GLY A 204 -5.00 10.70 1.07
N GLY A 205 -5.67 11.10 -0.01
CA GLY A 205 -7.08 10.87 -0.24
C GLY A 205 -7.44 9.40 -0.48
N PHE A 206 -8.68 9.05 -0.16
CA PHE A 206 -9.24 7.71 -0.39
C PHE A 206 -10.13 7.73 -1.63
N ALA A 207 -10.04 6.66 -2.43
CA ALA A 207 -10.80 6.50 -3.67
C ALA A 207 -12.31 6.36 -3.44
N THR A 208 -12.73 5.99 -2.23
CA THR A 208 -14.13 5.85 -1.80
C THR A 208 -14.40 6.65 -0.53
N ARG A 209 -15.68 6.94 -0.27
CA ARG A 209 -16.17 7.58 0.96
C ARG A 209 -16.70 6.57 1.99
N GLY A 210 -16.20 5.34 1.95
CA GLY A 210 -16.60 4.28 2.88
C GLY A 210 -17.58 3.27 2.32
N TRP A 211 -18.50 2.81 3.17
CA TRP A 211 -19.32 1.63 2.93
C TRP A 211 -20.22 1.72 1.69
N GLU A 212 -20.88 2.85 1.46
CA GLU A 212 -21.83 2.99 0.34
C GLU A 212 -21.10 2.91 -1.00
N ASP A 213 -20.02 3.68 -1.17
CA ASP A 213 -19.17 3.65 -2.35
C ASP A 213 -18.55 2.26 -2.56
N MET A 214 -18.03 1.62 -1.51
CA MET A 214 -17.44 0.28 -1.64
C MET A 214 -18.48 -0.80 -1.98
N ARG A 215 -19.72 -0.68 -1.47
CA ARG A 215 -20.84 -1.56 -1.87
C ARG A 215 -21.20 -1.37 -3.33
N GLU A 216 -21.17 -0.13 -3.82
CA GLU A 216 -21.42 0.16 -5.23
C GLU A 216 -20.29 -0.37 -6.13
N VAL A 217 -19.01 -0.20 -5.75
CA VAL A 217 -17.86 -0.83 -6.42
C VAL A 217 -18.05 -2.35 -6.49
N ARG A 218 -18.42 -2.99 -5.38
CA ARG A 218 -18.67 -4.44 -5.34
C ARG A 218 -19.83 -4.84 -6.24
N ARG A 219 -20.95 -4.12 -6.21
CA ARG A 219 -22.12 -4.37 -7.06
C ARG A 219 -21.78 -4.27 -8.54
N LEU A 220 -21.03 -3.24 -8.94
CA LEU A 220 -20.54 -3.06 -10.31
C LEU A 220 -19.62 -4.20 -10.72
N ALA A 221 -18.69 -4.58 -9.84
CA ALA A 221 -17.77 -5.66 -10.09
C ALA A 221 -18.47 -7.02 -10.22
N ASP A 222 -19.49 -7.30 -9.42
CA ASP A 222 -20.27 -8.53 -9.52
C ASP A 222 -21.08 -8.59 -10.81
N ARG A 223 -21.77 -7.48 -11.15
CA ARG A 223 -22.57 -7.38 -12.38
C ARG A 223 -21.73 -7.64 -13.63
N TRP A 224 -20.51 -7.10 -13.68
CA TRP A 224 -19.63 -7.16 -14.84
C TRP A 224 -18.46 -8.15 -14.70
N ARG A 225 -18.50 -9.00 -13.66
CA ARG A 225 -17.48 -10.01 -13.32
C ARG A 225 -16.05 -9.46 -13.16
N ALA A 226 -15.93 -8.19 -12.79
CA ALA A 226 -14.66 -7.52 -12.56
C ALA A 226 -13.97 -8.01 -11.26
N TRP A 227 -12.68 -7.75 -11.16
CA TRP A 227 -11.89 -7.97 -9.95
C TRP A 227 -11.70 -6.65 -9.21
N VAL A 228 -11.80 -6.64 -7.88
CA VAL A 228 -11.55 -5.47 -7.04
C VAL A 228 -10.25 -5.66 -6.27
N HIS A 229 -9.27 -4.80 -6.54
CA HIS A 229 -8.01 -4.74 -5.82
C HIS A 229 -7.91 -3.42 -5.06
N VAL A 230 -7.46 -3.44 -3.80
CA VAL A 230 -7.17 -2.22 -3.04
C VAL A 230 -5.66 -1.99 -3.01
N ASP A 231 -5.22 -0.83 -3.48
CA ASP A 231 -3.86 -0.33 -3.25
C ASP A 231 -3.88 0.56 -2.00
N GLY A 232 -3.61 -0.06 -0.85
CA GLY A 232 -3.63 0.56 0.46
C GLY A 232 -2.25 0.68 1.09
N ALA A 233 -1.22 0.96 0.27
CA ALA A 233 0.19 1.01 0.67
C ALA A 233 0.43 1.68 2.04
N PHE A 234 -0.27 2.79 2.33
CA PHE A 234 -0.25 3.41 3.65
C PHE A 234 -1.64 3.71 4.21
N GLY A 235 -2.62 4.11 3.39
CA GLY A 235 -3.95 4.49 3.88
C GLY A 235 -4.77 3.34 4.45
N LEU A 236 -4.42 2.07 4.18
CA LEU A 236 -5.05 0.92 4.82
C LEU A 236 -4.94 1.00 6.36
N PHE A 237 -3.84 1.55 6.87
CA PHE A 237 -3.59 1.68 8.30
C PHE A 237 -4.44 2.74 9.00
N ALA A 238 -5.24 3.53 8.28
CA ALA A 238 -6.29 4.33 8.90
C ALA A 238 -7.28 3.45 9.69
N ARG A 239 -7.45 2.17 9.29
CA ARG A 239 -8.27 1.19 10.03
C ARG A 239 -7.71 0.82 11.40
N ALA A 240 -6.43 1.09 11.66
CA ALA A 240 -5.79 0.86 12.96
C ALA A 240 -5.97 2.04 13.93
N LEU A 241 -6.50 3.18 13.48
CA LEU A 241 -6.74 4.34 14.35
C LEU A 241 -7.70 4.00 15.50
N PRO A 242 -7.59 4.69 16.65
CA PRO A 242 -8.57 4.57 17.73
C PRO A 242 -10.00 4.80 17.21
N LYS A 243 -10.98 4.05 17.73
CA LYS A 243 -12.40 4.22 17.40
C LYS A 243 -13.01 5.36 18.23
N THR A 244 -12.53 6.57 18.00
CA THR A 244 -13.00 7.80 18.64
C THR A 244 -13.62 8.74 17.59
N GLU A 245 -14.38 9.73 18.05
CA GLU A 245 -14.96 10.76 17.17
C GLU A 245 -13.88 11.50 16.36
N GLU A 246 -12.73 11.79 16.98
CA GLU A 246 -11.56 12.44 16.35
C GLU A 246 -11.11 11.76 15.04
N PHE A 247 -11.17 10.42 14.98
CA PHE A 247 -10.73 9.65 13.81
C PHE A 247 -11.90 9.03 13.02
N GLY A 248 -13.14 9.38 13.38
CA GLY A 248 -14.35 8.81 12.78
C GLY A 248 -14.38 8.95 11.26
N LYS A 249 -13.94 10.10 10.74
CA LYS A 249 -13.90 10.37 9.30
C LYS A 249 -12.91 9.49 8.53
N LEU A 250 -11.74 9.24 9.10
CA LEU A 250 -10.72 8.35 8.51
C LEU A 250 -11.17 6.88 8.56
N HIS A 251 -11.85 6.47 9.64
CA HIS A 251 -12.50 5.16 9.72
C HIS A 251 -13.58 5.02 8.65
N GLU A 252 -14.41 6.05 8.45
CA GLU A 252 -15.44 6.07 7.40
C GLU A 252 -14.79 5.87 6.02
N PHE A 253 -13.77 6.65 5.66
CA PHE A 253 -13.09 6.52 4.36
C PHE A 253 -12.44 5.15 4.14
N ALA A 254 -11.90 4.54 5.18
CA ALA A 254 -11.28 3.22 5.08
C ALA A 254 -12.29 2.06 5.20
N ALA A 255 -13.57 2.34 5.42
CA ALA A 255 -14.60 1.34 5.61
C ALA A 255 -14.99 0.64 4.29
N GLY A 256 -15.33 -0.65 4.38
CA GLY A 256 -15.71 -1.45 3.23
C GLY A 256 -14.55 -1.90 2.33
N LEU A 257 -13.30 -1.49 2.58
CA LEU A 257 -12.12 -2.00 1.87
C LEU A 257 -11.99 -3.53 1.95
N GLU A 258 -12.56 -4.14 2.99
CA GLU A 258 -12.68 -5.59 3.14
C GLU A 258 -13.59 -6.26 2.09
N LEU A 259 -14.36 -5.50 1.31
CA LEU A 259 -15.16 -6.03 0.19
C LEU A 259 -14.31 -6.34 -1.07
N ALA A 260 -13.05 -5.89 -1.10
CA ALA A 260 -12.13 -6.20 -2.18
C ALA A 260 -11.81 -7.70 -2.28
N ASP A 261 -11.34 -8.12 -3.45
CA ASP A 261 -10.88 -9.50 -3.69
C ASP A 261 -9.41 -9.66 -3.25
N SER A 262 -8.62 -8.58 -3.34
CA SER A 262 -7.23 -8.53 -2.87
C SER A 262 -6.84 -7.15 -2.36
N ILE A 263 -5.84 -7.09 -1.47
CA ILE A 263 -5.32 -5.86 -0.84
C ILE A 263 -3.79 -5.87 -0.89
N ALA A 264 -3.22 -4.73 -1.24
CA ALA A 264 -1.80 -4.41 -1.09
C ALA A 264 -1.58 -3.38 0.04
N ALA A 265 -0.50 -3.54 0.80
CA ALA A 265 -0.06 -2.57 1.82
C ALA A 265 1.47 -2.56 1.97
N ASP A 266 2.03 -1.58 2.69
CA ASP A 266 3.43 -1.56 3.12
C ASP A 266 3.56 -1.48 4.64
N ALA A 267 4.18 -2.49 5.24
CA ALA A 267 4.53 -2.47 6.66
C ALA A 267 5.68 -1.49 6.94
N HIS A 268 6.66 -1.36 6.04
CA HIS A 268 7.81 -0.46 6.20
C HIS A 268 7.45 1.03 6.13
N LYS A 269 6.18 1.36 5.87
CA LYS A 269 5.65 2.72 5.94
C LYS A 269 5.10 3.00 7.32
N ILE A 270 3.92 2.49 7.64
CA ILE A 270 3.20 2.87 8.85
C ILE A 270 3.62 2.03 10.07
N LEU A 271 3.91 0.73 9.91
CA LEU A 271 4.37 -0.11 11.02
C LEU A 271 5.84 0.14 11.40
N ASN A 272 6.56 0.98 10.65
CA ASN A 272 7.92 1.39 10.99
C ASN A 272 8.85 0.17 11.21
N VAL A 273 8.80 -0.79 10.28
CA VAL A 273 9.73 -1.91 10.18
C VAL A 273 10.79 -1.63 9.09
N PRO A 274 11.97 -2.27 9.13
CA PRO A 274 12.99 -2.11 8.09
C PRO A 274 12.48 -2.43 6.68
N TYR A 275 13.09 -1.78 5.69
CA TYR A 275 12.89 -2.12 4.29
C TYR A 275 13.61 -3.44 3.96
N ASP A 276 13.09 -4.28 3.09
CA ASP A 276 11.80 -4.19 2.39
C ASP A 276 10.68 -4.96 3.12
N CYS A 277 9.45 -4.43 3.08
CA CYS A 277 8.31 -5.12 3.71
C CYS A 277 6.96 -4.64 3.17
N GLY A 278 6.49 -5.24 2.08
CA GLY A 278 5.13 -5.11 1.56
C GLY A 278 4.25 -6.27 2.00
N VAL A 279 2.94 -6.12 1.87
CA VAL A 279 1.95 -7.12 2.29
C VAL A 279 0.92 -7.31 1.19
N PHE A 280 0.57 -8.56 0.92
CA PHE A 280 -0.50 -8.94 0.01
C PHE A 280 -1.50 -9.84 0.73
N PHE A 281 -2.79 -9.51 0.63
CA PHE A 281 -3.90 -10.37 1.03
C PHE A 281 -4.78 -10.66 -0.19
N CYS A 282 -5.26 -11.89 -0.33
CA CYS A 282 -6.18 -12.32 -1.37
C CYS A 282 -7.17 -13.32 -0.79
N LYS A 283 -8.45 -13.17 -1.16
CA LYS A 283 -9.50 -14.08 -0.68
C LYS A 283 -9.44 -15.46 -1.31
N ASP A 284 -8.96 -15.56 -2.55
CA ASP A 284 -8.94 -16.79 -3.31
C ASP A 284 -7.55 -17.43 -3.30
N ALA A 285 -7.32 -18.38 -2.38
CA ALA A 285 -6.03 -19.06 -2.29
C ALA A 285 -5.77 -20.03 -3.45
N ALA A 286 -6.83 -20.63 -4.01
CA ALA A 286 -6.70 -21.57 -5.13
C ALA A 286 -6.25 -20.82 -6.39
N LEU A 287 -6.87 -19.69 -6.70
CA LEU A 287 -6.49 -18.82 -7.80
C LEU A 287 -5.10 -18.24 -7.61
N THR A 288 -4.77 -17.76 -6.40
CA THR A 288 -3.44 -17.24 -6.09
C THR A 288 -2.38 -18.32 -6.30
N THR A 289 -2.62 -19.52 -5.79
CA THR A 289 -1.72 -20.66 -5.98
C THR A 289 -1.59 -21.05 -7.45
N HIS A 290 -2.70 -21.06 -8.20
CA HIS A 290 -2.67 -21.37 -9.63
C HIS A 290 -1.81 -20.39 -10.42
N VAL A 291 -1.84 -19.10 -10.08
CA VAL A 291 -1.05 -18.05 -10.74
C VAL A 291 0.44 -18.14 -10.41
N PHE A 292 0.81 -18.48 -9.17
CA PHE A 292 2.19 -18.40 -8.69
C PHE A 292 2.87 -19.74 -8.40
N LYS A 293 2.16 -20.88 -8.53
CA LYS A 293 2.75 -22.21 -8.32
C LYS A 293 4.02 -22.37 -9.17
N ASN A 294 5.02 -23.01 -8.60
CA ASN A 294 6.17 -23.47 -9.35
C ASN A 294 5.90 -24.92 -9.84
N PRO A 295 5.56 -25.14 -11.12
CA PRO A 295 5.29 -26.49 -11.61
C PRO A 295 6.55 -27.35 -11.52
N ASN A 296 6.40 -28.60 -11.05
CA ASN A 296 7.44 -29.63 -10.88
C ASN A 296 8.26 -29.64 -9.56
N ALA A 297 7.90 -28.85 -8.55
CA ALA A 297 8.51 -28.95 -7.23
C ALA A 297 7.83 -30.02 -6.34
N VAL A 298 7.90 -31.29 -6.76
CA VAL A 298 7.21 -32.43 -6.09
C VAL A 298 7.59 -32.60 -4.62
N TYR A 299 8.78 -32.11 -4.23
CA TYR A 299 9.29 -32.11 -2.85
C TYR A 299 8.68 -31.03 -1.94
N LEU A 300 7.85 -30.14 -2.49
CA LEU A 300 7.26 -28.99 -1.79
C LEU A 300 5.77 -29.15 -1.49
N ASN A 301 5.21 -30.32 -1.79
CA ASN A 301 3.80 -30.59 -1.54
C ASN A 301 3.62 -31.01 -0.08
N PRO A 302 2.97 -30.19 0.77
CA PRO A 302 2.69 -30.60 2.14
C PRO A 302 1.67 -31.74 2.06
N GLY A 303 2.07 -32.95 2.44
CA GLY A 303 1.14 -34.06 2.60
C GLY A 303 -0.05 -33.67 3.49
N PRO A 304 -1.19 -34.37 3.41
CA PRO A 304 -2.42 -33.99 4.09
C PRO A 304 -2.19 -33.92 5.61
N GLY A 305 -2.33 -32.73 6.19
CA GLY A 305 -2.27 -32.47 7.63
C GLY A 305 -3.60 -31.90 8.14
N SER A 306 -3.98 -32.24 9.37
CA SER A 306 -5.27 -31.93 9.98
C SER A 306 -5.34 -30.55 10.68
N GLY A 307 -4.54 -29.58 10.23
CA GLY A 307 -4.46 -28.22 10.80
C GLY A 307 -4.81 -27.13 9.79
N PRO A 308 -4.90 -25.84 10.20
CA PRO A 308 -5.09 -24.74 9.26
C PRO A 308 -3.97 -24.76 8.22
N VAL A 309 -4.35 -24.70 6.94
CA VAL A 309 -3.42 -24.83 5.83
C VAL A 309 -2.56 -23.57 5.74
N ILE A 310 -1.30 -23.66 6.16
CA ILE A 310 -0.29 -22.63 5.88
C ILE A 310 0.23 -22.88 4.46
N HIS A 311 -0.10 -21.97 3.55
CA HIS A 311 0.38 -22.01 2.18
C HIS A 311 1.89 -21.77 2.15
N SER A 312 2.61 -22.57 1.36
CA SER A 312 4.04 -22.35 1.15
C SER A 312 4.25 -21.03 0.39
N PRO A 313 5.00 -20.06 0.94
CA PRO A 313 5.14 -18.73 0.35
C PRO A 313 5.58 -18.68 -1.12
N LEU A 314 6.43 -19.61 -1.56
CA LEU A 314 6.85 -19.68 -2.97
C LEU A 314 5.70 -19.89 -3.97
N ASN A 315 4.55 -20.41 -3.50
CA ASN A 315 3.42 -20.74 -4.36
C ASN A 315 2.35 -19.65 -4.33
N ILE A 316 2.52 -18.60 -3.53
CA ILE A 316 1.54 -17.51 -3.40
C ILE A 316 2.15 -16.13 -3.62
N GLY A 317 3.38 -16.08 -4.14
CA GLY A 317 4.09 -14.85 -4.48
C GLY A 317 5.11 -15.05 -5.61
N ILE A 318 5.78 -13.98 -6.01
CA ILE A 318 6.72 -13.98 -7.15
C ILE A 318 8.04 -14.69 -6.81
N GLU A 319 8.49 -14.59 -5.56
CA GLU A 319 9.81 -15.03 -5.14
C GLU A 319 9.80 -16.51 -4.78
N ASN A 320 10.76 -17.28 -5.34
CA ASN A 320 11.05 -18.63 -4.84
C ASN A 320 11.83 -18.52 -3.52
N SER A 321 13.10 -18.10 -3.61
CA SER A 321 13.92 -17.78 -2.44
C SER A 321 13.62 -16.38 -1.92
N ARG A 322 13.46 -16.22 -0.61
CA ARG A 322 13.15 -14.91 -0.02
C ARG A 322 13.56 -14.76 1.45
N ARG A 323 13.78 -13.51 1.85
CA ARG A 323 14.14 -13.08 3.20
C ARG A 323 12.98 -13.32 4.19
N PHE A 324 13.31 -13.53 5.46
CA PHE A 324 12.34 -13.64 6.55
C PHE A 324 11.75 -12.27 6.98
N ARG A 325 11.09 -11.58 6.04
CA ARG A 325 10.48 -10.23 6.24
C ARG A 325 9.45 -10.16 7.35
N ALA A 326 8.86 -11.30 7.71
CA ALA A 326 7.83 -11.37 8.73
C ALA A 326 8.35 -11.15 10.15
N LEU A 327 9.61 -11.47 10.47
CA LEU A 327 10.08 -11.43 11.85
C LEU A 327 10.05 -10.01 12.46
N PRO A 328 10.51 -8.94 11.78
CA PRO A 328 10.35 -7.57 12.28
C PRO A 328 8.89 -7.16 12.50
N VAL A 329 7.98 -7.56 11.58
CA VAL A 329 6.55 -7.26 11.68
C VAL A 329 5.94 -8.00 12.87
N TYR A 330 6.23 -9.29 13.02
CA TYR A 330 5.79 -10.10 14.15
C TYR A 330 6.24 -9.49 15.49
N ALA A 331 7.50 -9.07 15.57
CA ALA A 331 8.07 -8.48 16.79
C ALA A 331 7.41 -7.13 17.14
N VAL A 332 7.12 -6.27 16.15
CA VAL A 332 6.37 -5.02 16.36
C VAL A 332 4.95 -5.31 16.84
N LEU A 333 4.24 -6.22 16.17
CA LEU A 333 2.85 -6.55 16.52
C LEU A 333 2.74 -7.13 17.94
N LEU A 334 3.73 -7.91 18.39
CA LEU A 334 3.80 -8.41 19.77
C LEU A 334 4.18 -7.33 20.79
N SER A 335 5.18 -6.51 20.48
CA SER A 335 5.73 -5.50 21.41
C SER A 335 4.77 -4.35 21.65
N GLU A 336 4.23 -3.79 20.56
CA GLU A 336 3.37 -2.60 20.62
C GLU A 336 1.90 -2.97 20.87
N GLY A 337 1.48 -4.19 20.50
CA GLY A 337 0.09 -4.58 20.53
C GLY A 337 -0.81 -3.71 19.65
N ARG A 338 -2.13 -3.86 19.79
CA ARG A 338 -3.09 -3.07 19.02
C ARG A 338 -3.07 -1.61 19.47
N GLU A 339 -3.04 -1.38 20.77
CA GLU A 339 -3.15 -0.08 21.41
C GLU A 339 -1.93 0.79 21.11
N GLY A 340 -0.71 0.23 21.17
CA GLY A 340 0.52 0.95 20.87
C GLY A 340 0.59 1.37 19.40
N ILE A 341 0.20 0.48 18.48
CA ILE A 341 0.15 0.82 17.05
C ILE A 341 -0.94 1.86 16.78
N ALA A 342 -2.14 1.72 17.36
CA ALA A 342 -3.21 2.69 17.22
C ALA A 342 -2.77 4.08 17.71
N ALA A 343 -2.12 4.16 18.87
CA ALA A 343 -1.59 5.40 19.42
C ALA A 343 -0.48 5.99 18.53
N MET A 344 0.39 5.15 17.96
CA MET A 344 1.43 5.59 17.02
C MET A 344 0.82 6.22 15.76
N VAL A 345 -0.15 5.56 15.13
CA VAL A 345 -0.82 6.07 13.93
C VAL A 345 -1.63 7.33 14.25
N ALA A 346 -2.26 7.39 15.42
CA ALA A 346 -2.97 8.58 15.89
C ALA A 346 -2.03 9.80 15.99
N ARG A 347 -0.85 9.67 16.61
CA ARG A 347 0.12 10.77 16.68
C ARG A 347 0.54 11.30 15.30
N MET A 348 0.75 10.39 14.34
CA MET A 348 1.08 10.78 12.96
C MET A 348 -0.04 11.63 12.35
N ALA A 349 -1.29 11.19 12.51
CA ALA A 349 -2.44 11.90 11.98
C ALA A 349 -2.69 13.25 12.68
N THR A 350 -2.58 13.28 14.00
CA THR A 350 -2.74 14.51 14.79
C THR A 350 -1.68 15.55 14.41
N LEU A 351 -0.41 15.15 14.24
CA LEU A 351 0.63 16.09 13.77
C LEU A 351 0.32 16.59 12.35
N ALA A 352 -0.06 15.71 11.41
CA ALA A 352 -0.41 16.12 10.05
C ALA A 352 -1.57 17.13 10.04
N ARG A 353 -2.59 16.93 10.87
CA ARG A 353 -3.70 17.88 11.06
C ARG A 353 -3.25 19.22 11.64
N GLY A 354 -2.35 19.20 12.63
CA GLY A 354 -1.77 20.43 13.19
C GLY A 354 -0.98 21.24 12.16
N ILE A 355 -0.23 20.55 11.29
CA ILE A 355 0.50 21.18 10.17
C ILE A 355 -0.49 21.73 9.13
N ALA A 356 -1.51 20.95 8.75
CA ALA A 356 -2.54 21.39 7.82
C ALA A 356 -3.29 22.63 8.33
N GLN A 357 -3.62 22.69 9.63
CA GLN A 357 -4.22 23.87 10.26
C GLN A 357 -3.31 25.09 10.15
N PHE A 358 -2.01 24.94 10.45
CA PHE A 358 -1.06 26.03 10.33
C PHE A 358 -0.94 26.56 8.89
N VAL A 359 -0.91 25.67 7.91
CA VAL A 359 -0.89 26.04 6.49
C VAL A 359 -2.17 26.78 6.12
N ARG A 360 -3.34 26.27 6.55
CA ARG A 360 -4.65 26.87 6.28
C ARG A 360 -4.77 28.29 6.84
N ASP A 361 -4.26 28.53 8.04
CA ASP A 361 -4.32 29.83 8.71
C ASP A 361 -3.22 30.80 8.24
N SER A 362 -2.34 30.37 7.32
CA SER A 362 -1.20 31.17 6.89
C SER A 362 -1.55 32.18 5.80
N ASP A 363 -1.04 33.40 5.95
CA ASP A 363 -1.07 34.39 4.89
C ASP A 363 -0.10 34.08 3.73
N GLU A 364 0.89 33.20 3.94
CA GLU A 364 1.94 32.88 2.95
C GLU A 364 1.65 31.61 2.14
N TYR A 365 0.82 30.70 2.66
CA TYR A 365 0.61 29.37 2.07
C TYR A 365 -0.84 29.14 1.63
N VAL A 366 -0.98 28.27 0.62
CA VAL A 366 -2.26 27.74 0.15
C VAL A 366 -2.27 26.25 0.45
N TRP A 367 -3.26 25.81 1.23
CA TRP A 367 -3.48 24.40 1.47
C TRP A 367 -4.13 23.74 0.25
N LEU A 368 -3.57 22.62 -0.19
CA LEU A 368 -4.00 21.88 -1.37
C LEU A 368 -4.54 20.50 -0.95
N PRO A 369 -5.40 19.87 -1.76
CA PRO A 369 -5.91 20.31 -3.06
C PRO A 369 -7.10 21.28 -3.00
N ASP A 370 -7.69 21.44 -1.82
CA ASP A 370 -8.89 22.24 -1.56
C ASP A 370 -8.73 22.96 -0.21
N GLU A 371 -8.72 24.30 -0.24
CA GLU A 371 -8.58 25.14 0.96
C GLU A 371 -9.77 24.99 1.93
N THR A 372 -10.91 24.48 1.44
CA THR A 372 -12.14 24.29 2.20
C THR A 372 -12.27 22.88 2.81
N ALA A 373 -11.31 21.99 2.55
CA ALA A 373 -11.35 20.62 3.05
C ALA A 373 -11.40 20.54 4.59
N SER A 374 -11.98 19.47 5.14
CA SER A 374 -11.95 19.27 6.59
C SER A 374 -10.56 18.83 7.05
N LEU A 375 -10.09 19.31 8.21
CA LEU A 375 -8.89 18.74 8.83
C LEU A 375 -9.08 17.26 9.14
N GLU A 376 -10.31 16.84 9.42
CA GLU A 376 -10.63 15.47 9.77
C GLU A 376 -10.34 14.49 8.63
N ASP A 377 -10.33 14.98 7.38
CA ASP A 377 -9.99 14.22 6.18
C ASP A 377 -8.48 13.94 6.06
N THR A 378 -7.65 14.75 6.75
CA THR A 378 -6.18 14.62 6.72
C THR A 378 -5.75 13.39 7.52
N PHE A 379 -5.24 12.38 6.81
CA PHE A 379 -4.55 11.24 7.43
C PHE A 379 -3.11 11.61 7.77
N ILE A 380 -2.14 11.35 6.89
CA ILE A 380 -0.71 11.62 7.18
C ILE A 380 -0.03 12.54 6.17
N ILE A 381 -0.76 13.00 5.14
CA ILE A 381 -0.22 13.80 4.05
C ILE A 381 -0.75 15.22 4.15
N VAL A 382 0.15 16.21 4.04
CA VAL A 382 -0.20 17.62 3.87
C VAL A 382 0.45 18.12 2.59
N LEU A 383 -0.36 18.69 1.72
CA LEU A 383 0.06 19.25 0.44
C LEU A 383 -0.21 20.75 0.44
N PHE A 384 0.77 21.56 0.06
CA PHE A 384 0.58 23.00 0.03
C PHE A 384 1.56 23.66 -0.94
N LYS A 385 1.28 24.93 -1.28
CA LYS A 385 2.17 25.78 -2.06
C LYS A 385 2.30 27.16 -1.41
N ALA A 386 3.33 27.92 -1.75
CA ALA A 386 3.37 29.34 -1.39
C ALA A 386 2.42 30.16 -2.29
N LYS A 387 1.81 31.22 -1.74
CA LYS A 387 1.03 32.20 -2.49
C LYS A 387 1.92 33.02 -3.42
N ASN A 388 3.14 33.33 -2.99
CA ASN A 388 4.14 33.99 -3.83
C ASN A 388 4.78 32.98 -4.80
N GLU A 389 4.61 33.20 -6.10
CA GLU A 389 5.12 32.29 -7.14
C GLU A 389 6.65 32.13 -7.11
N ALA A 390 7.39 33.22 -6.92
CA ALA A 390 8.86 33.17 -6.88
C ALA A 390 9.38 32.40 -5.66
N LEU A 391 8.71 32.51 -4.52
CA LEU A 391 8.98 31.68 -3.35
C LEU A 391 8.63 30.22 -3.63
N ASN A 392 7.45 29.94 -4.21
CA ASN A 392 7.00 28.58 -4.47
C ASN A 392 7.97 27.78 -5.35
N GLU A 393 8.65 28.46 -6.28
CA GLU A 393 9.66 27.83 -7.14
C GLU A 393 10.87 27.26 -6.38
N VAL A 394 11.19 27.82 -5.21
CA VAL A 394 12.37 27.46 -4.38
C VAL A 394 12.00 26.97 -2.98
N LEU A 395 10.72 26.87 -2.65
CA LEU A 395 10.22 26.63 -1.29
C LEU A 395 10.73 25.31 -0.69
N VAL A 396 10.72 24.22 -1.46
CA VAL A 396 11.23 22.91 -1.01
C VAL A 396 12.71 23.00 -0.63
N ASP A 397 13.51 23.67 -1.47
CA ASP A 397 14.95 23.81 -1.23
C ASP A 397 15.19 24.68 0.01
N ARG A 398 14.48 25.81 0.15
CA ARG A 398 14.57 26.66 1.35
C ARG A 398 14.21 25.92 2.64
N ILE A 399 13.15 25.11 2.63
CA ILE A 399 12.76 24.28 3.78
C ILE A 399 13.89 23.30 4.13
N ASN A 400 14.40 22.58 3.12
CA ASN A 400 15.43 21.57 3.31
C ASN A 400 16.79 22.16 3.73
N ASP A 401 17.14 23.35 3.22
CA ASP A 401 18.38 24.09 3.53
C ASP A 401 18.45 24.52 5.00
N THR A 402 17.30 24.60 5.70
CA THR A 402 17.30 24.82 7.16
C THR A 402 17.98 23.66 7.92
N GLY A 403 18.01 22.46 7.35
CA GLY A 403 18.50 21.24 8.00
C GLY A 403 17.65 20.78 9.21
N ARG A 404 16.51 21.42 9.46
CA ARG A 404 15.65 21.15 10.64
C ARG A 404 14.55 20.12 10.36
N ILE A 405 14.02 20.13 9.14
CA ILE A 405 13.06 19.16 8.61
C ILE A 405 13.45 18.84 7.16
N PHE A 406 13.00 17.71 6.64
CA PHE A 406 13.19 17.36 5.23
C PHE A 406 11.86 17.02 4.56
N VAL A 407 11.54 17.67 3.45
CA VAL A 407 10.27 17.53 2.72
C VAL A 407 10.50 17.16 1.26
N SER A 408 9.47 16.57 0.63
CA SER A 408 9.51 16.26 -0.80
C SER A 408 8.72 17.28 -1.61
N GLY A 409 9.21 17.63 -2.80
CA GLY A 409 8.45 18.38 -3.79
C GLY A 409 7.57 17.48 -4.66
N THR A 410 6.46 18.03 -5.15
CA THR A 410 5.60 17.43 -6.18
C THR A 410 5.04 18.51 -7.11
N LYS A 411 4.17 18.13 -8.03
CA LYS A 411 3.35 19.06 -8.81
C LYS A 411 1.88 18.79 -8.59
N TRP A 412 1.11 19.84 -8.34
CA TRP A 412 -0.34 19.81 -8.25
C TRP A 412 -0.92 20.81 -9.26
N ASN A 413 -1.79 20.35 -10.17
CA ASN A 413 -2.35 21.16 -11.27
C ASN A 413 -1.28 21.95 -12.08
N GLY A 414 -0.10 21.35 -12.27
CA GLY A 414 1.01 21.93 -13.04
C GLY A 414 1.96 22.81 -12.23
N GLU A 415 1.58 23.22 -11.03
CA GLU A 415 2.37 24.07 -10.13
C GLU A 415 3.20 23.23 -9.16
N LYS A 416 4.37 23.72 -8.75
CA LYS A 416 5.15 23.09 -7.67
C LYS A 416 4.36 23.14 -6.37
N ALA A 417 4.50 22.09 -5.58
CA ALA A 417 3.92 22.01 -4.24
C ALA A 417 4.87 21.27 -3.30
N VAL A 418 4.82 21.63 -2.03
CA VAL A 418 5.46 20.92 -0.93
C VAL A 418 4.53 19.82 -0.46
N ARG A 419 5.08 18.60 -0.32
CA ARG A 419 4.40 17.48 0.32
C ARG A 419 5.15 17.07 1.59
N ILE A 420 4.43 17.17 2.71
CA ILE A 420 4.80 16.63 4.01
C ILE A 420 4.06 15.31 4.20
N ALA A 421 4.77 14.29 4.63
CA ALA A 421 4.22 12.98 4.96
C ALA A 421 4.72 12.54 6.34
N VAL A 422 3.80 12.44 7.30
CA VAL A 422 4.10 12.10 8.69
C VAL A 422 3.99 10.59 8.89
N SER A 423 5.11 9.87 8.78
CA SER A 423 5.12 8.40 8.84
C SER A 423 6.12 7.78 9.83
N ASN A 424 6.63 8.56 10.80
CA ASN A 424 7.65 8.08 11.74
C ASN A 424 7.11 7.84 13.16
N TRP A 425 7.45 6.71 13.79
CA TRP A 425 7.02 6.33 15.13
C TRP A 425 7.48 7.31 16.23
N ARG A 426 8.61 7.99 15.99
CA ARG A 426 9.26 8.95 16.89
C ARG A 426 8.55 10.30 16.95
N VAL A 427 7.53 10.52 16.14
CA VAL A 427 6.77 11.77 16.10
C VAL A 427 6.29 12.15 17.50
N ASN A 428 6.63 13.38 17.90
CA ASN A 428 6.11 14.06 19.07
C ASN A 428 5.28 15.26 18.57
N VAL A 429 3.96 15.20 18.75
CA VAL A 429 3.03 16.19 18.19
C VAL A 429 3.35 17.61 18.68
N GLU A 430 3.64 17.80 19.96
CA GLU A 430 3.87 19.11 20.55
C GLU A 430 5.21 19.71 20.09
N GLU A 431 6.27 18.93 20.17
CA GLU A 431 7.62 19.38 19.81
C GLU A 431 7.80 19.57 18.30
N ASP A 432 7.36 18.59 17.51
CA ASP A 432 7.59 18.61 16.07
C ASP A 432 6.71 19.65 15.37
N LEU A 433 5.49 19.90 15.86
CA LEU A 433 4.64 20.96 15.31
C LEU A 433 5.28 22.35 15.51
N VAL A 434 5.88 22.61 16.67
CA VAL A 434 6.60 23.87 16.91
C VAL A 434 7.74 24.03 15.89
N VAL A 435 8.54 22.98 15.69
CA VAL A 435 9.65 23.02 14.72
C VAL A 435 9.17 23.25 13.30
N VAL A 436 8.10 22.56 12.87
CA VAL A 436 7.53 22.76 11.52
C VAL A 436 7.06 24.20 11.35
N LYS A 437 6.33 24.75 12.34
CA LYS A 437 5.86 26.15 12.30
C LYS A 437 7.00 27.15 12.21
N GLU A 438 8.05 26.97 13.01
CA GLU A 438 9.23 27.84 12.98
C GLU A 438 9.94 27.78 11.62
N VAL A 439 10.11 26.58 11.05
CA VAL A 439 10.73 26.43 9.73
C VAL A 439 9.90 27.13 8.67
N LEU A 440 8.60 26.82 8.59
CA LEU A 440 7.71 27.40 7.58
C LEU A 440 7.50 28.91 7.75
N THR A 441 7.71 29.46 8.95
CA THR A 441 7.69 30.93 9.18
C THR A 441 9.00 31.60 8.77
N SER A 442 10.11 30.85 8.77
CA SER A 442 11.45 31.41 8.52
C SER A 442 11.88 31.46 7.05
N VAL A 443 11.17 30.76 6.16
CA VAL A 443 11.57 30.53 4.75
C VAL A 443 10.90 31.45 3.74
#